data_AF-M3GKV7-F1
#
_entry.id   AF-M3GKV7-F1
#
_cell.length_a   1.000
_cell.length_b   1.000
_cell.length_c   1.000
_cell.angle_alpha   90.00
_cell.angle_beta   90.00
_cell.angle_gamma   90.00
#
_symmetry.space_group_name_H-M   'P 1'
#
loop_
_entity.id
_entity.type
_entity.pdbx_description
1 polymer ?
#
loop_
_entity_poly.entity_id
_entity_poly.type
_entity_poly.pdbx_seq_one_letter_code
_entity_poly.pdbx_strand_id
1 'polypeptide(L)'
;MGFNLPKAKLFLGDVGSLPLGYSIAVLPLFFIDEYHWARFEITSAFFLLPVFFVDGVITILLRLKNRENILKAHRRHLYQLIAVSSANKGLVAFLFTAANLPAMFLFATHRTAGIPGSIVFWFCLAGYAGLYFLLFRRFGFSTSIIDTEK
;
A
#
# COMPACT_ATOMS: atom_id res chain seq x y z
N MET A 1 -11.33 -0.39 -21.70
CA MET A 1 -10.40 -0.36 -20.56
C MET A 1 -11.06 -0.06 -19.20
N GLY A 2 -12.40 -0.01 -19.07
CA GLY A 2 -13.07 0.49 -17.84
C GLY A 2 -13.84 -0.53 -16.99
N PHE A 3 -13.65 -1.85 -17.17
CA PHE A 3 -14.50 -2.86 -16.53
C PHE A 3 -14.37 -2.97 -15.00
N ASN A 4 -13.29 -2.42 -14.42
CA ASN A 4 -13.01 -2.43 -12.97
C ASN A 4 -13.15 -1.03 -12.32
N LEU A 5 -13.62 -0.02 -13.07
CA LEU A 5 -13.91 1.32 -12.53
C LEU A 5 -15.18 1.29 -11.64
N PRO A 6 -15.46 2.33 -10.82
CA PRO A 6 -16.65 2.37 -9.97
C PRO A 6 -17.92 1.99 -10.74
N LYS A 7 -18.70 1.03 -10.19
CA LYS A 7 -19.65 0.16 -10.92
C LYS A 7 -18.95 -0.94 -11.73
N ALA A 8 -18.07 -1.69 -11.06
CA ALA A 8 -17.28 -2.75 -11.68
C ALA A 8 -18.17 -3.84 -12.28
N LYS A 9 -17.88 -4.21 -13.53
CA LYS A 9 -18.50 -5.32 -14.25
C LYS A 9 -17.68 -6.61 -14.16
N LEU A 10 -16.39 -6.46 -13.85
CA LEU A 10 -15.44 -7.56 -13.72
C LEU A 10 -14.49 -7.28 -12.56
N PHE A 11 -14.36 -8.24 -11.64
CA PHE A 11 -13.43 -8.18 -10.53
C PHE A 11 -12.13 -8.90 -10.88
N LEU A 12 -11.02 -8.36 -10.39
CA LEU A 12 -9.68 -8.89 -10.65
C LEU A 12 -9.45 -10.27 -9.99
N GLY A 13 -10.07 -10.51 -8.82
CA GLY A 13 -9.97 -11.77 -8.07
C GLY A 13 -8.54 -12.14 -7.65
N ASP A 14 -8.39 -13.32 -7.05
CA ASP A 14 -7.08 -13.86 -6.65
C ASP A 14 -6.24 -14.24 -7.88
N VAL A 15 -6.90 -14.74 -8.93
CA VAL A 15 -6.28 -15.13 -10.20
C VAL A 15 -5.59 -13.96 -10.89
N GLY A 16 -6.09 -12.72 -10.74
CA GLY A 16 -5.44 -11.54 -11.29
C GLY A 16 -4.48 -10.85 -10.31
N SER A 17 -4.79 -10.83 -9.00
CA SER A 17 -4.01 -10.05 -8.03
C SER A 17 -2.69 -10.70 -7.66
N LEU A 18 -2.67 -12.01 -7.45
CA LEU A 18 -1.46 -12.76 -7.10
C LEU A 18 -0.37 -12.69 -8.19
N PRO A 19 -0.65 -13.01 -9.47
CA PRO A 19 0.38 -12.90 -10.51
C PRO A 19 0.82 -11.46 -10.76
N LEU A 20 -0.06 -10.47 -10.59
CA LEU A 20 0.30 -9.06 -10.73
C LEU A 20 1.27 -8.63 -9.61
N GLY A 21 0.96 -8.96 -8.36
CA GLY A 21 1.86 -8.74 -7.23
C GLY A 21 3.20 -9.44 -7.38
N TYR A 22 3.18 -10.71 -7.81
CA TYR A 22 4.40 -11.47 -8.11
C TYR A 22 5.23 -10.81 -9.21
N SER A 23 4.60 -10.39 -10.30
CA SER A 23 5.30 -9.72 -11.42
C SER A 23 5.95 -8.42 -10.97
N ILE A 24 5.26 -7.59 -10.17
CA ILE A 24 5.83 -6.35 -9.63
C ILE A 24 7.03 -6.64 -8.72
N ALA A 25 7.00 -7.73 -7.95
CA ALA A 25 8.10 -8.10 -7.07
C ALA A 25 9.32 -8.67 -7.81
N VAL A 26 9.10 -9.44 -8.88
CA VAL A 26 10.16 -10.16 -9.59
C VAL A 26 10.76 -9.37 -10.76
N LEU A 27 9.98 -8.52 -11.45
CA LEU A 27 10.48 -7.71 -12.56
C LEU A 27 11.76 -6.92 -12.21
N PRO A 28 11.86 -6.25 -11.04
CA PRO A 28 13.08 -5.56 -10.65
C PRO A 28 14.31 -6.47 -10.55
N LEU A 29 14.12 -7.76 -10.23
CA LEU A 29 15.21 -8.73 -10.11
C LEU A 29 15.84 -9.07 -11.47
N PHE A 30 15.05 -9.03 -12.55
CA PHE A 30 15.56 -9.29 -13.91
C PHE A 30 16.39 -8.14 -14.49
N PHE A 31 16.30 -6.94 -13.91
CA PHE A 31 17.08 -5.77 -14.34
C PHE A 31 18.34 -5.55 -13.48
N ILE A 32 18.72 -6.54 -12.65
CA ILE A 32 19.95 -6.51 -11.88
C ILE A 32 21.07 -7.15 -12.69
N ASP A 33 21.90 -6.35 -13.34
CA ASP A 33 23.16 -6.82 -13.92
C ASP A 33 24.24 -6.98 -12.83
N GLU A 34 25.26 -7.81 -13.07
CA GLU A 34 26.40 -8.02 -12.14
C GLU A 34 27.04 -6.71 -11.67
N TYR A 35 27.07 -5.68 -12.55
CA TYR A 35 27.60 -4.36 -12.25
C TYR A 35 26.70 -3.54 -11.30
N HIS A 36 25.41 -3.83 -11.28
CA HIS A 36 24.40 -3.12 -10.49
C HIS A 36 23.99 -3.87 -9.22
N TRP A 37 24.49 -5.10 -9.00
CA TRP A 37 24.20 -5.89 -7.81
C TRP A 37 24.52 -5.15 -6.50
N ALA A 38 25.67 -4.47 -6.44
CA ALA A 38 26.06 -3.65 -5.28
C ALA A 38 25.15 -2.43 -5.05
N ARG A 39 24.36 -2.03 -6.06
CA ARG A 39 23.40 -0.92 -6.01
C ARG A 39 21.94 -1.40 -5.91
N PHE A 40 21.72 -2.72 -5.90
CA PHE A 40 20.40 -3.27 -5.74
C PHE A 40 20.01 -3.21 -4.27
N GLU A 41 19.21 -2.23 -3.92
CA GLU A 41 18.64 -2.15 -2.60
C GLU A 41 17.32 -2.94 -2.56
N ILE A 42 17.23 -3.92 -1.66
CA ILE A 42 15.98 -4.69 -1.42
C ILE A 42 14.81 -3.76 -1.09
N THR A 43 15.09 -2.59 -0.51
CA THR A 43 14.14 -1.50 -0.24
C THR A 43 13.48 -0.93 -1.50
N SER A 44 14.04 -1.16 -2.70
CA SER A 44 13.48 -0.68 -3.98
C SER A 44 12.04 -1.16 -4.20
N ALA A 45 11.71 -2.38 -3.75
CA ALA A 45 10.36 -2.94 -3.88
C ALA A 45 9.30 -2.15 -3.08
N PHE A 46 9.69 -1.53 -1.96
CA PHE A 46 8.80 -0.69 -1.16
C PHE A 46 8.31 0.53 -1.94
N PHE A 47 9.17 1.15 -2.74
CA PHE A 47 8.83 2.39 -3.45
C PHE A 47 7.85 2.19 -4.61
N LEU A 48 7.65 0.95 -5.07
CA LEU A 48 6.65 0.61 -6.09
C LEU A 48 5.23 0.65 -5.52
N LEU A 49 5.04 0.16 -4.29
CA LEU A 49 3.72 0.02 -3.66
C LEU A 49 3.75 0.41 -2.17
N PRO A 50 4.20 1.63 -1.81
CA PRO A 50 4.42 2.04 -0.42
C PRO A 50 3.12 2.06 0.38
N VAL A 51 2.03 2.53 -0.23
CA VAL A 51 0.72 2.64 0.44
C VAL A 51 0.17 1.26 0.79
N PHE A 52 0.27 0.30 -0.14
CA PHE A 52 -0.17 -1.08 0.10
C PHE A 52 0.71 -1.80 1.12
N PHE A 53 2.03 -1.58 1.06
CA PHE A 53 2.96 -2.17 2.01
C PHE A 53 2.67 -1.70 3.44
N VAL A 54 2.53 -0.39 3.64
CA VAL A 54 2.27 0.22 4.95
C VAL A 54 0.90 -0.21 5.50
N ASP A 55 -0.16 -0.17 4.67
CA ASP A 55 -1.50 -0.59 5.08
C ASP A 55 -1.54 -2.07 5.47
N GLY A 56 -0.89 -2.95 4.70
CA GLY A 56 -0.80 -4.38 5.03
C GLY A 56 -0.04 -4.64 6.33
N VAL A 57 1.16 -4.06 6.49
CA VAL A 57 2.00 -4.25 7.67
C VAL A 57 1.31 -3.72 8.92
N ILE A 58 0.80 -2.48 8.89
CA ILE A 58 0.14 -1.90 10.07
C ILE A 58 -1.13 -2.69 10.41
N THR A 59 -1.90 -3.12 9.42
CA THR A 59 -3.12 -3.88 9.70
C THR A 59 -2.81 -5.23 10.36
N ILE A 60 -1.77 -5.94 9.91
CA ILE A 60 -1.32 -7.18 10.55
C ILE A 60 -0.88 -6.90 12.00
N LEU A 61 -0.09 -5.85 12.23
CA LEU A 61 0.36 -5.47 13.57
C LEU A 61 -0.79 -5.13 14.51
N LEU A 62 -1.80 -4.38 14.04
CA LEU A 62 -2.99 -4.05 14.82
C LEU A 62 -3.79 -5.31 15.19
N ARG A 63 -3.93 -6.26 14.25
CA ARG A 63 -4.62 -7.54 14.51
C ARG A 63 -3.88 -8.40 15.51
N LEU A 64 -2.55 -8.45 15.40
CA LEU A 64 -1.71 -9.18 16.36
C LEU A 64 -1.84 -8.59 17.77
N LYS A 65 -1.83 -7.24 17.89
CA LYS A 65 -2.06 -6.53 19.16
C LYS A 65 -3.44 -6.85 19.75
N ASN A 66 -4.47 -6.93 18.90
CA ASN A 66 -5.84 -7.25 19.31
C ASN A 66 -6.09 -8.75 19.50
N ARG A 67 -5.06 -9.61 19.34
CA ARG A 67 -5.15 -11.08 19.41
C ARG A 67 -6.21 -11.66 18.45
N GLU A 68 -6.42 -11.02 17.31
CA GLU A 68 -7.30 -11.53 16.26
C GLU A 68 -6.61 -12.60 15.44
N ASN A 69 -7.37 -13.58 14.94
CA ASN A 69 -6.82 -14.61 14.06
C ASN A 69 -6.46 -14.03 12.69
N ILE A 70 -5.17 -13.85 12.41
CA ILE A 70 -4.64 -13.24 11.18
C ILE A 70 -5.04 -13.99 9.89
N LEU A 71 -5.29 -15.30 9.97
CA LEU A 71 -5.63 -16.15 8.82
C LEU A 71 -7.10 -16.01 8.39
N LYS A 72 -7.95 -15.43 9.24
CA LYS A 72 -9.33 -15.12 8.84
C LYS A 72 -9.37 -13.86 7.99
N ALA A 73 -10.24 -13.85 6.98
CA ALA A 73 -10.52 -12.66 6.17
C ALA A 73 -10.93 -11.48 7.08
N HIS A 74 -10.38 -10.30 6.82
CA HIS A 74 -10.74 -9.07 7.54
C HIS A 74 -11.01 -7.93 6.55
N ARG A 75 -11.74 -6.90 7.01
CA ARG A 75 -12.11 -5.72 6.21
C ARG A 75 -11.73 -4.41 6.89
N ARG A 76 -10.49 -4.36 7.41
CA ARG A 76 -9.97 -3.23 8.22
C ARG A 76 -8.83 -2.47 7.53
N HIS A 77 -8.63 -2.70 6.24
CA HIS A 77 -7.71 -1.91 5.44
C HIS A 77 -8.19 -0.46 5.38
N LEU A 78 -7.28 0.49 5.55
CA LEU A 78 -7.60 1.91 5.63
C LEU A 78 -8.35 2.39 4.37
N TYR A 79 -7.93 1.89 3.20
CA TYR A 79 -8.62 2.15 1.94
C TYR A 79 -10.10 1.76 1.99
N GLN A 80 -10.44 0.58 2.52
CA GLN A 80 -11.82 0.11 2.62
C GLN A 80 -12.65 0.97 3.57
N LEU A 81 -12.07 1.34 4.71
CA LEU A 81 -12.74 2.22 5.70
C LEU A 81 -13.08 3.59 5.08
N ILE A 82 -12.12 4.19 4.39
CA ILE A 82 -12.32 5.48 3.73
C ILE A 82 -13.30 5.36 2.56
N ALA A 83 -13.20 4.31 1.74
CA ALA A 83 -14.09 4.09 0.61
C ALA A 83 -15.55 3.84 1.00
N VAL A 84 -15.82 3.30 2.19
CA VAL A 84 -17.19 3.16 2.73
C VAL A 84 -17.72 4.51 3.23
N SER A 85 -16.87 5.30 3.90
CA SER A 85 -17.26 6.62 4.42
C SER A 85 -17.40 7.72 3.35
N SER A 86 -16.82 7.52 2.16
CA SER A 86 -16.81 8.52 1.08
C SER A 86 -17.87 8.25 0.02
N ALA A 87 -18.62 9.28 -0.36
CA ALA A 87 -19.61 9.22 -1.44
C ALA A 87 -18.97 8.93 -2.82
N ASN A 88 -17.70 9.33 -3.02
CA ASN A 88 -17.01 9.19 -4.30
C ASN A 88 -15.85 8.19 -4.22
N LYS A 89 -16.17 6.90 -4.44
CA LYS A 89 -15.20 5.79 -4.43
C LYS A 89 -14.10 5.93 -5.48
N GLY A 90 -14.42 6.54 -6.63
CA GLY A 90 -13.43 6.80 -7.69
C GLY A 90 -12.36 7.79 -7.25
N LEU A 91 -12.75 8.84 -6.53
CA LEU A 91 -11.82 9.81 -5.95
C LEU A 91 -10.93 9.17 -4.90
N VAL A 92 -11.46 8.29 -4.04
CA VAL A 92 -10.65 7.56 -3.05
C VAL A 92 -9.59 6.68 -3.75
N ALA A 93 -9.99 5.90 -4.75
CA ALA A 93 -9.05 5.07 -5.52
C ALA A 93 -7.97 5.91 -6.22
N PHE A 94 -8.35 7.05 -6.79
CA PHE A 94 -7.40 7.98 -7.41
C PHE A 94 -6.42 8.55 -6.37
N LEU A 95 -6.90 9.04 -5.22
CA LEU A 95 -6.04 9.58 -4.17
C LEU A 95 -5.06 8.54 -3.64
N PHE A 96 -5.50 7.31 -3.39
CA PHE A 96 -4.62 6.21 -2.95
C PHE A 96 -3.59 5.84 -4.02
N THR A 97 -3.95 5.91 -5.30
CA THR A 97 -3.01 5.69 -6.40
C THR A 97 -1.99 6.83 -6.47
N ALA A 98 -2.45 8.08 -6.47
CA ALA A 98 -1.62 9.27 -6.48
C ALA A 98 -0.69 9.35 -5.26
N ALA A 99 -1.11 8.83 -4.12
CA ALA A 99 -0.30 8.76 -2.90
C ALA A 99 0.96 7.91 -3.04
N ASN A 100 1.10 7.05 -4.08
CA ASN A 100 2.37 6.34 -4.33
C ASN A 100 3.40 7.21 -5.06
N LEU A 101 2.97 8.24 -5.79
CA LEU A 101 3.85 9.08 -6.62
C LEU A 101 4.98 9.79 -5.83
N PRO A 102 4.76 10.32 -4.61
CA PRO A 102 5.83 10.95 -3.85
C PRO A 102 6.99 10.01 -3.55
N ALA A 103 6.71 8.76 -3.15
CA ALA A 103 7.77 7.76 -2.91
C ALA A 103 8.51 7.39 -4.20
N MET A 104 7.79 7.25 -5.33
CA MET A 104 8.42 7.02 -6.63
C MET A 104 9.33 8.18 -7.04
N PHE A 105 8.91 9.42 -6.80
CA PHE A 105 9.72 10.61 -7.10
C PHE A 105 10.98 10.70 -6.21
N LEU A 106 10.85 10.41 -4.92
CA LEU A 106 11.99 10.34 -4.00
C LEU A 106 12.94 9.21 -4.39
N PHE A 107 12.42 8.07 -4.83
CA PHE A 107 13.24 6.98 -5.37
C PHE A 107 13.94 7.38 -6.68
N ALA A 108 13.32 8.16 -7.56
CA ALA A 108 13.99 8.62 -8.78
C ALA A 108 15.16 9.60 -8.47
N THR A 109 15.02 10.42 -7.43
CA THR A 109 15.97 11.50 -7.10
C THR A 109 17.04 11.13 -6.09
N HIS A 110 16.85 10.10 -5.25
CA HIS A 110 17.86 9.74 -4.24
C HIS A 110 19.20 9.33 -4.85
N ARG A 111 19.18 8.64 -6.02
CA ARG A 111 20.40 8.20 -6.72
C ARG A 111 21.18 9.36 -7.31
N THR A 112 20.51 10.40 -7.80
CA THR A 112 21.18 11.59 -8.33
C THR A 112 21.73 12.47 -7.20
N ALA A 113 21.07 12.47 -6.05
CA ALA A 113 21.51 13.17 -4.85
C ALA A 113 22.62 12.45 -4.05
N GLY A 114 22.94 11.20 -4.39
CA GLY A 114 23.94 10.39 -3.66
C GLY A 114 23.50 9.97 -2.26
N ILE A 115 22.20 10.03 -1.95
CA ILE A 115 21.65 9.62 -0.66
C ILE A 115 21.44 8.10 -0.68
N PRO A 116 21.92 7.34 0.33
CA PRO A 116 21.58 5.92 0.46
C PRO A 116 20.06 5.72 0.48
N GLY A 117 19.52 4.83 -0.35
CA GLY A 117 18.08 4.65 -0.45
C GLY A 117 17.47 4.03 0.82
N SER A 118 18.28 3.44 1.70
CA SER A 118 17.87 3.04 3.05
C SER A 118 17.40 4.22 3.92
N ILE A 119 18.04 5.39 3.82
CA ILE A 119 17.63 6.59 4.55
C ILE A 119 16.28 7.09 4.02
N VAL A 120 16.14 7.13 2.69
CA VAL A 120 14.91 7.53 2.02
C VAL A 120 13.77 6.55 2.32
N PHE A 121 14.08 5.27 2.41
CA PHE A 121 13.14 4.23 2.80
C PHE A 121 12.58 4.49 4.20
N TRP A 122 13.43 4.69 5.22
CA TRP A 122 12.97 4.96 6.57
C TRP A 122 12.19 6.27 6.69
N PHE A 123 12.61 7.31 5.96
CA PHE A 123 11.89 8.58 5.90
C PHE A 123 10.49 8.41 5.31
N CYS A 124 10.38 7.75 4.15
CA CYS A 124 9.10 7.46 3.52
C CYS A 124 8.23 6.57 4.43
N LEU A 125 8.80 5.49 4.98
CA LEU A 125 8.08 4.58 5.86
C LEU A 125 7.48 5.33 7.06
N ALA A 126 8.26 6.19 7.71
CA ALA A 126 7.77 7.01 8.82
C ALA A 126 6.66 7.99 8.37
N GLY A 127 6.83 8.65 7.22
CA GLY A 127 5.83 9.55 6.65
C GLY A 127 4.51 8.86 6.32
N TYR A 128 4.55 7.73 5.61
CA TYR A 128 3.36 6.94 5.26
C TYR A 128 2.72 6.32 6.49
N ALA A 129 3.50 5.81 7.45
CA ALA A 129 2.96 5.30 8.71
C ALA A 129 2.28 6.41 9.52
N GLY A 130 2.89 7.60 9.60
CA GLY A 130 2.29 8.77 10.25
C GLY A 130 0.96 9.17 9.59
N LEU A 131 0.95 9.30 8.27
CA LEU A 131 -0.28 9.57 7.50
C LEU A 131 -1.34 8.49 7.72
N TYR A 132 -0.93 7.22 7.72
CA TYR A 132 -1.80 6.09 8.01
C TYR A 132 -2.46 6.24 9.38
N PHE A 133 -1.68 6.47 10.43
CA PHE A 133 -2.23 6.61 11.79
C PHE A 133 -3.13 7.84 11.92
N LEU A 134 -2.80 8.96 11.27
CA LEU A 134 -3.65 10.15 11.27
C LEU A 134 -5.01 9.88 10.61
N LEU A 135 -4.99 9.24 9.43
CA LEU A 135 -6.21 8.87 8.72
C LEU A 135 -6.99 7.79 9.48
N PHE A 136 -6.31 6.81 10.07
CA PHE A 136 -6.93 5.77 10.87
C PHE A 136 -7.58 6.34 12.13
N ARG A 137 -6.97 7.32 12.81
CA ARG A 137 -7.61 8.02 13.94
C ARG A 137 -8.84 8.81 13.51
N ARG A 138 -8.83 9.40 12.31
CA ARG A 138 -9.93 10.20 11.78
C ARG A 138 -11.12 9.36 11.32
N PHE A 139 -10.86 8.23 10.65
CA PHE A 139 -11.91 7.41 10.01
C PHE A 139 -12.19 6.09 10.73
N GLY A 140 -11.22 5.54 11.47
CA GLY A 140 -11.35 4.29 12.22
C GLY A 140 -12.23 4.39 13.48
N PHE A 141 -12.57 5.60 13.95
CA PHE A 141 -13.55 5.77 15.02
C PHE A 141 -15.01 5.64 14.54
N SER A 142 -15.27 5.74 13.24
CA SER A 142 -16.63 5.59 12.69
C SER A 142 -17.10 4.13 12.58
N THR A 143 -16.30 3.17 13.08
CA THR A 143 -16.51 1.73 12.96
C THR A 143 -17.43 1.16 14.05
N SER A 144 -17.86 1.95 15.04
CA SER A 144 -18.87 1.50 16.02
C SER A 144 -20.24 1.18 15.40
N ILE A 145 -20.46 1.52 14.12
CA ILE A 145 -21.71 1.27 13.39
C ILE A 145 -21.67 -0.03 12.57
N ILE A 146 -20.50 -0.61 12.30
CA ILE A 146 -20.38 -1.81 11.42
C ILE A 146 -20.41 -3.12 12.22
N ASP A 147 -20.01 -3.12 13.49
CA ASP A 147 -20.11 -4.31 14.35
C ASP A 147 -21.54 -4.57 14.91
N THR A 148 -22.52 -3.69 14.61
CA THR A 148 -23.94 -3.88 14.98
C THR A 148 -24.75 -4.73 13.99
N GLU A 149 -24.21 -5.10 12.83
CA GLU A 149 -24.87 -5.98 11.85
C GLU A 149 -24.16 -7.34 11.72
N LYS A 150 -23.77 -7.95 12.84
CA LYS A 150 -23.45 -9.38 12.90
C LYS A 150 -24.66 -10.19 13.30
#